data_AF-A0A557SXT3-F1
#
_entry.id   AF-A0A557SXT3-F1
#
_cell.length_a   1.000
_cell.length_b   1.000
_cell.length_c   1.000
_cell.angle_alpha   90.00
_cell.angle_beta   90.00
_cell.angle_gamma   90.00
#
_symmetry.space_group_name_H-M   'P 1'
#
loop_
_entity.id
_entity.type
_entity.pdbx_description
1 polymer ?
#
loop_
_entity_poly.entity_id
_entity_poly.type
_entity_poly.pdbx_seq_one_letter_code
_entity_poly.pdbx_strand_id
1 'polypeptide(L)'
;MNSHKQTLVIILLAASLLTAWISLNSIQFLSAQLSGLPGLEKIPGYSLFEEAINDKSDASVAAAPTPDYRILDKAVVSKDPNRIQAVLKAHGHIPTDGTGGAFGYGIITAKGLDAVKVSTTHKGVLDSIKQTNKNDAVWHNHYVSLGSDSACSNNPAVKQITYESPGGVIINDKTSVLSNLPATFTGTDALTKAKLTLSPGTDAKRVVSFALEPVFDISGTKLKAVCVTDIHDAVQKIINP
;
A
#
# COMPACT_ATOMS: atom_id res chain seq x y z
N MET A 1 26.14 -54.39 24.07
CA MET A 1 26.31 -53.90 22.68
C MET A 1 25.04 -54.15 21.89
N ASN A 2 24.15 -53.14 21.74
CA ASN A 2 23.19 -52.99 20.62
C ASN A 2 22.14 -51.89 20.84
N SER A 3 21.94 -51.40 22.06
CA SER A 3 20.87 -50.41 22.33
C SER A 3 21.25 -48.96 21.99
N HIS A 4 22.52 -48.57 22.04
CA HIS A 4 22.93 -47.18 21.76
C HIS A 4 23.09 -46.83 20.28
N LYS A 5 23.03 -47.81 19.36
CA LYS A 5 23.15 -47.53 17.92
C LYS A 5 21.81 -47.23 17.24
N GLN A 6 20.68 -47.57 17.87
CA GLN A 6 19.34 -47.32 17.30
C GLN A 6 18.80 -45.91 17.62
N THR A 7 19.23 -45.29 18.72
CA THR A 7 18.75 -43.94 19.10
C THR A 7 19.39 -42.82 18.26
N LEU A 8 20.61 -43.03 17.73
CA LEU A 8 21.31 -42.01 16.93
C LEU A 8 20.76 -41.90 15.49
N VAL A 9 20.20 -42.98 14.94
CA VAL A 9 19.67 -43.02 13.57
C VAL A 9 18.30 -42.32 13.47
N ILE A 10 17.50 -42.33 14.54
CA ILE A 10 16.18 -41.69 14.57
C ILE A 10 16.30 -40.15 14.65
N ILE A 11 17.31 -39.63 15.33
CA ILE A 11 17.52 -38.17 15.46
C ILE A 11 18.01 -37.55 14.13
N LEU A 12 18.80 -38.28 13.33
CA LEU A 12 19.25 -37.81 12.01
C LEU A 12 18.16 -37.83 10.93
N LEU A 13 17.17 -38.72 11.03
CA LEU A 13 16.02 -38.75 10.11
C LEU A 13 14.95 -37.70 10.44
N ALA A 14 14.81 -37.30 11.70
CA ALA A 14 13.90 -36.20 12.08
C ALA A 14 14.47 -34.81 11.74
N ALA A 15 15.79 -34.64 11.74
CA ALA A 15 16.44 -33.38 11.37
C ALA A 15 16.39 -33.06 9.87
N SER A 16 16.38 -34.08 8.99
CA SER A 16 16.29 -33.88 7.54
C SER A 16 14.88 -33.61 7.03
N LEU A 17 13.85 -34.04 7.76
CA LEU A 17 12.44 -33.72 7.47
C LEU A 17 12.04 -32.31 7.96
N LEU A 18 12.68 -31.78 9.00
CA LEU A 18 12.42 -30.40 9.46
C LEU A 18 13.06 -29.34 8.56
N THR A 19 14.24 -29.62 7.98
CA THR A 19 14.87 -28.72 7.00
C THR A 19 14.18 -28.72 5.63
N ALA A 20 13.47 -29.81 5.28
CA ALA A 20 12.64 -29.87 4.07
C ALA A 20 11.31 -29.08 4.22
N TRP A 21 10.78 -28.97 5.44
CA TRP A 21 9.57 -28.18 5.69
C TRP A 21 9.82 -26.67 5.82
N ILE A 22 10.99 -26.27 6.35
CA ILE A 22 11.39 -24.86 6.39
C ILE A 22 11.81 -24.35 5.01
N SER A 23 12.34 -25.22 4.15
CA SER A 23 12.69 -24.84 2.77
C SER A 23 11.48 -24.82 1.82
N LEU A 24 10.42 -25.61 2.02
CA LEU A 24 9.22 -25.50 1.15
C LEU A 24 8.32 -24.28 1.44
N ASN A 25 8.29 -23.76 2.67
CA ASN A 25 7.54 -22.53 2.97
C ASN A 25 8.34 -21.24 2.75
N SER A 26 9.66 -21.34 2.57
CA SER A 26 10.50 -20.19 2.20
C SER A 26 10.68 -20.05 0.67
N ILE A 27 10.33 -21.07 -0.11
CA ILE A 27 10.44 -21.06 -1.59
C ILE A 27 9.17 -20.52 -2.28
N GLN A 28 8.07 -20.28 -1.54
CA GLN A 28 6.91 -19.55 -2.09
C GLN A 28 6.89 -18.04 -1.80
N PHE A 29 7.89 -17.50 -1.10
CA PHE A 29 8.00 -16.05 -0.86
C PHE A 29 9.32 -15.42 -1.32
N LEU A 30 10.24 -16.18 -1.92
CA LEU A 30 11.56 -15.66 -2.34
C LEU A 30 11.90 -15.84 -3.83
N SER A 31 10.95 -16.23 -4.69
CA SER A 31 11.15 -16.29 -6.15
C SER A 31 10.56 -15.12 -6.93
N ALA A 32 9.95 -14.13 -6.25
CA ALA A 32 9.32 -12.97 -6.89
C ALA A 32 10.10 -11.65 -6.71
N GLN A 33 11.32 -11.67 -6.15
CA GLN A 33 11.99 -10.45 -5.71
C GLN A 33 13.27 -10.04 -6.43
N LEU A 34 13.81 -10.76 -7.44
CA LEU A 34 15.10 -10.34 -8.01
C LEU A 34 15.37 -10.70 -9.49
N SER A 35 14.35 -10.91 -10.31
CA SER A 35 14.48 -10.77 -11.76
C SER A 35 13.31 -9.93 -12.24
N GLY A 36 13.58 -8.93 -13.08
CA GLY A 36 12.67 -7.86 -13.48
C GLY A 36 11.20 -8.29 -13.53
N LEU A 37 10.38 -7.62 -12.73
CA LEU A 37 8.96 -7.88 -12.48
C LEU A 37 8.24 -8.36 -13.76
N PRO A 38 8.04 -9.68 -13.96
CA PRO A 38 7.50 -10.19 -15.22
C PRO A 38 6.04 -9.75 -15.37
N GLY A 39 5.72 -9.06 -16.46
CA GLY A 39 4.39 -8.56 -16.78
C GLY A 39 4.19 -7.05 -16.58
N LEU A 40 5.18 -6.35 -16.03
CA LEU A 40 5.15 -4.88 -15.94
C LEU A 40 5.28 -4.24 -17.33
N GLU A 41 6.10 -4.83 -18.21
CA GLU A 41 6.26 -4.47 -19.62
C GLU A 41 4.98 -4.58 -20.45
N LYS A 42 3.98 -5.31 -19.94
CA LYS A 42 2.66 -5.47 -20.56
C LYS A 42 1.63 -4.47 -20.02
N ILE A 43 1.99 -3.66 -19.04
CA ILE A 43 1.14 -2.58 -18.54
C ILE A 43 1.14 -1.46 -19.59
N PRO A 44 -0.03 -1.05 -20.13
CA PRO A 44 -0.11 0.10 -21.02
C PRO A 44 0.51 1.34 -20.38
N GLY A 45 1.60 1.83 -20.99
CA GLY A 45 2.40 2.94 -20.50
C GLY A 45 3.67 2.56 -19.73
N TYR A 46 4.05 1.27 -19.66
CA TYR A 46 5.30 0.87 -18.99
C TYR A 46 6.58 1.45 -19.60
N SER A 47 6.61 1.60 -20.92
CA SER A 47 7.69 2.33 -21.60
C SER A 47 7.80 3.80 -21.17
N LEU A 48 6.72 4.41 -20.66
CA LEU A 48 6.74 5.76 -20.08
C LEU A 48 7.26 5.75 -18.63
N PHE A 49 7.28 4.59 -17.99
CA PHE A 49 7.77 4.38 -16.63
C PHE A 49 9.26 4.00 -16.58
N GLU A 50 9.86 3.55 -17.69
CA GLU A 50 11.31 3.31 -17.78
C GLU A 50 12.12 4.59 -17.49
N GLU A 51 11.64 5.75 -17.95
CA GLU A 51 12.28 7.04 -17.68
C GLU A 51 12.18 7.43 -16.19
N ALA A 52 11.07 7.12 -15.51
CA ALA A 52 10.89 7.42 -14.08
C ALA A 52 11.66 6.46 -13.15
N ILE A 53 11.89 5.22 -13.60
CA ILE A 53 12.67 4.22 -12.86
C ILE A 53 14.18 4.48 -13.01
N ASN A 54 14.61 5.01 -14.15
CA ASN A 54 16.02 5.31 -14.45
C ASN A 54 16.46 6.74 -14.11
N ASP A 55 15.53 7.60 -13.67
CA ASP A 55 15.83 8.97 -13.26
C ASP A 55 16.64 8.96 -11.95
N LYS A 56 17.91 9.39 -12.04
CA LYS A 56 18.82 9.57 -10.90
C LYS A 56 18.80 11.01 -10.38
N SER A 57 17.79 11.80 -10.72
CA SER A 57 17.73 13.17 -10.22
C SER A 57 17.52 13.17 -8.71
N ASP A 58 18.58 13.58 -7.99
CA ASP A 58 18.49 13.96 -6.59
C ASP A 58 17.79 15.32 -6.53
N ALA A 59 16.56 15.33 -6.03
CA ALA A 59 15.85 16.58 -5.76
C ALA A 59 16.34 17.21 -4.44
N SER A 60 16.46 18.53 -4.46
CA SER A 60 16.95 19.37 -3.36
C SER A 60 16.15 19.23 -2.07
N VAL A 61 16.87 19.06 -0.95
CA VAL A 61 16.35 19.03 0.41
C VAL A 61 15.75 20.40 0.79
N ALA A 62 14.44 20.44 0.99
CA ALA A 62 13.81 21.48 1.80
C ALA A 62 13.69 20.94 3.24
N ALA A 63 14.26 21.65 4.21
CA ALA A 63 14.18 21.28 5.62
C ALA A 63 12.74 21.48 6.16
N ALA A 64 12.02 20.37 6.35
CA ALA A 64 10.78 20.24 7.13
C ALA A 64 10.63 18.76 7.61
N PRO A 65 9.87 18.46 8.68
CA PRO A 65 9.91 17.18 9.43
C PRO A 65 9.20 15.98 8.76
N THR A 66 8.83 16.09 7.49
CA THR A 66 8.17 15.02 6.73
C THR A 66 9.20 13.96 6.34
N PRO A 67 9.01 12.67 6.65
CA PRO A 67 9.93 11.62 6.24
C PRO A 67 10.06 11.54 4.72
N ASP A 68 11.28 11.30 4.24
CA ASP A 68 11.60 11.30 2.80
C ASP A 68 10.73 10.34 1.97
N TYR A 69 10.29 9.22 2.53
CA TYR A 69 9.39 8.30 1.81
C TYR A 69 7.97 8.84 1.62
N ARG A 70 7.60 9.92 2.32
CA ARG A 70 6.36 10.68 2.09
C ARG A 70 6.59 11.88 1.18
N ILE A 71 7.81 12.19 0.78
CA ILE A 71 8.05 13.20 -0.25
C ILE A 71 8.05 12.49 -1.60
N LEU A 72 7.14 12.87 -2.50
CA LEU A 72 7.04 12.28 -3.84
C LEU A 72 7.74 13.17 -4.85
N ASP A 73 8.90 12.72 -5.34
CA ASP A 73 9.65 13.41 -6.39
C ASP A 73 8.88 13.41 -7.71
N LYS A 74 8.16 12.31 -7.99
CA LYS A 74 7.47 12.11 -9.26
C LYS A 74 6.28 11.18 -9.12
N ALA A 75 5.18 11.54 -9.77
CA ALA A 75 4.05 10.65 -9.98
C ALA A 75 3.69 10.62 -11.46
N VAL A 76 3.56 9.42 -12.03
CA VAL A 76 3.06 9.25 -13.40
C VAL A 76 1.80 8.43 -13.35
N VAL A 77 0.71 8.98 -13.89
CA VAL A 77 -0.61 8.35 -13.88
C VAL A 77 -1.03 8.05 -15.31
N SER A 78 -1.33 6.78 -15.57
CA SER A 78 -1.94 6.31 -16.83
C SER A 78 -3.40 5.95 -16.56
N LYS A 79 -4.30 6.33 -17.47
CA LYS A 79 -5.73 6.07 -17.31
C LYS A 79 -6.38 5.61 -18.60
N ASP A 80 -7.32 4.69 -18.47
CA ASP A 80 -8.32 4.38 -19.48
C ASP A 80 -9.72 4.73 -18.94
N PRO A 81 -10.82 4.56 -19.70
CA PRO A 81 -12.17 4.86 -19.20
C PRO A 81 -12.59 4.06 -17.95
N ASN A 82 -12.00 2.89 -17.74
CA ASN A 82 -12.40 1.91 -16.73
C ASN A 82 -11.38 1.74 -15.59
N ARG A 83 -10.12 2.17 -15.77
CA ARG A 83 -9.02 1.93 -14.82
C ARG A 83 -8.03 3.08 -14.74
N ILE A 84 -7.39 3.23 -13.58
CA ILE A 84 -6.18 4.04 -13.36
C ILE A 84 -5.02 3.11 -13.00
N GLN A 85 -3.83 3.51 -13.41
CA GLN A 85 -2.56 2.96 -12.98
C GLN A 85 -1.60 4.12 -12.65
N ALA A 86 -0.72 3.93 -11.69
CA ALA A 86 0.26 4.93 -11.32
C ALA A 86 1.61 4.33 -10.93
N VAL A 87 2.67 5.05 -11.24
CA VAL A 87 4.01 4.81 -10.72
C VAL A 87 4.44 6.05 -9.95
N LEU A 88 4.76 5.86 -8.69
CA LEU A 88 5.15 6.91 -7.76
C LEU A 88 6.59 6.68 -7.34
N LYS A 89 7.41 7.73 -7.40
CA LYS A 89 8.77 7.75 -6.91
C LYS A 89 8.83 8.64 -5.68
N ALA A 90 9.12 8.02 -4.55
CA ALA A 90 9.43 8.74 -3.31
C ALA A 90 10.89 9.16 -3.28
N HIS A 91 11.18 10.19 -2.47
CA HIS A 91 12.52 10.68 -2.24
C HIS A 91 13.37 9.67 -1.47
N GLY A 92 12.77 9.07 -0.44
CA GLY A 92 13.37 8.07 0.43
C GLY A 92 12.90 6.63 0.19
N HIS A 93 13.60 5.69 0.80
CA HIS A 93 13.20 4.28 0.84
C HIS A 93 11.83 4.13 1.52
N ILE A 94 10.88 3.47 0.84
CA ILE A 94 9.52 3.27 1.35
C ILE A 94 9.50 2.04 2.27
N PRO A 95 9.24 2.21 3.58
CA PRO A 95 9.19 1.06 4.50
C PRO A 95 8.05 0.10 4.15
N THR A 96 8.36 -1.20 4.12
CA THR A 96 7.38 -2.28 3.91
C THR A 96 7.18 -3.18 5.13
N ASP A 97 7.95 -2.94 6.20
CA ASP A 97 7.93 -3.69 7.45
C ASP A 97 7.11 -2.97 8.56
N GLY A 98 6.52 -1.82 8.24
CA GLY A 98 5.76 -0.96 9.12
C GLY A 98 6.57 -0.07 10.05
N THR A 99 7.90 0.03 9.88
CA THR A 99 8.74 1.00 10.62
C THR A 99 8.40 2.45 10.28
N GLY A 100 7.79 2.70 9.11
CA GLY A 100 7.28 4.01 8.70
C GLY A 100 5.97 4.43 9.37
N GLY A 101 5.38 3.61 10.25
CA GLY A 101 4.09 3.89 10.86
C GLY A 101 2.92 3.74 9.88
N ALA A 102 1.87 4.53 10.08
CA ALA A 102 0.65 4.51 9.26
C ALA A 102 0.67 5.66 8.24
N PHE A 103 0.74 5.33 6.95
CA PHE A 103 0.83 6.31 5.88
C PHE A 103 0.38 5.71 4.54
N GLY A 104 0.30 6.54 3.51
CA GLY A 104 0.02 6.06 2.17
C GLY A 104 0.18 7.09 1.07
N TYR A 105 -0.24 6.67 -0.12
CA TYR A 105 -0.30 7.49 -1.32
C TYR A 105 -1.71 7.45 -1.89
N GLY A 106 -2.18 8.57 -2.40
CA GLY A 106 -3.55 8.75 -2.88
C GLY A 106 -3.60 9.34 -4.27
N ILE A 107 -4.57 8.90 -5.06
CA ILE A 107 -4.96 9.52 -6.32
C ILE A 107 -6.34 10.15 -6.11
N ILE A 108 -6.37 11.47 -6.08
CA ILE A 108 -7.60 12.27 -6.00
C ILE A 108 -8.05 12.54 -7.42
N THR A 109 -9.28 12.14 -7.73
CA THR A 109 -9.90 12.35 -9.05
C THR A 109 -10.81 13.57 -9.04
N ALA A 110 -11.54 13.80 -10.14
CA ALA A 110 -12.61 14.79 -10.22
C ALA A 110 -13.71 14.61 -9.15
N LYS A 111 -13.78 13.46 -8.47
CA LYS A 111 -14.69 13.23 -7.33
C LYS A 111 -14.20 13.87 -6.03
N GLY A 112 -13.00 14.43 -6.00
CA GLY A 112 -12.45 15.05 -4.80
C GLY A 112 -12.39 14.07 -3.64
N LEU A 113 -12.86 14.48 -2.48
CA LEU A 113 -12.79 13.71 -1.24
C LEU A 113 -13.94 12.70 -1.07
N ASP A 114 -14.97 12.77 -1.91
CA ASP A 114 -16.12 11.85 -1.86
C ASP A 114 -15.72 10.41 -2.21
N ALA A 115 -14.67 10.25 -3.01
CA ALA A 115 -14.10 8.96 -3.37
C ALA A 115 -12.65 9.14 -3.84
N VAL A 116 -11.70 8.62 -3.06
CA VAL A 116 -10.26 8.65 -3.32
C VAL A 116 -9.73 7.23 -3.47
N LYS A 117 -8.79 7.02 -4.38
CA LYS A 117 -8.06 5.75 -4.51
C LYS A 117 -6.77 5.87 -3.68
N VAL A 118 -6.55 5.00 -2.72
CA VAL A 118 -5.34 5.04 -1.89
C VAL A 118 -4.63 3.69 -1.84
N SER A 119 -3.33 3.73 -1.64
CA SER A 119 -2.51 2.61 -1.22
C SER A 119 -1.89 2.96 0.11
N THR A 120 -2.03 2.09 1.11
CA THR A 120 -1.65 2.36 2.48
C THR A 120 -0.89 1.20 3.10
N THR A 121 -0.11 1.53 4.13
CA THR A 121 0.41 0.58 5.11
C THR A 121 0.14 1.13 6.50
N HIS A 122 -0.20 0.25 7.44
CA HIS A 122 -0.31 0.60 8.84
C HIS A 122 -0.27 -0.64 9.73
N LYS A 123 0.26 -0.46 10.94
CA LYS A 123 0.09 -1.38 12.06
C LYS A 123 -0.92 -0.78 13.04
N GLY A 124 -1.66 -1.63 13.74
CA GLY A 124 -2.61 -1.28 14.79
C GLY A 124 -4.08 -1.27 14.37
N VAL A 125 -4.38 -1.24 13.07
CA VAL A 125 -5.75 -1.28 12.51
C VAL A 125 -5.88 -2.46 11.56
N LEU A 126 -6.96 -3.23 11.71
CA LEU A 126 -7.34 -4.32 10.81
C LEU A 126 -8.50 -3.86 9.94
N ASP A 127 -8.19 -3.43 8.72
CA ASP A 127 -9.14 -2.87 7.76
C ASP A 127 -9.07 -3.52 6.38
N SER A 128 -8.16 -4.49 6.18
CA SER A 128 -8.02 -5.17 4.90
C SER A 128 -8.01 -6.69 5.00
N ILE A 129 -8.62 -7.34 4.01
CA ILE A 129 -8.49 -8.80 3.79
C ILE A 129 -7.04 -9.23 3.53
N LYS A 130 -6.15 -8.30 3.18
CA LYS A 130 -4.72 -8.59 2.95
C LYS A 130 -3.95 -8.80 4.25
N GLN A 131 -4.43 -8.24 5.36
CA GLN A 131 -3.76 -8.35 6.64
C GLN A 131 -4.11 -9.67 7.32
N THR A 132 -3.11 -10.36 7.84
CA THR A 132 -3.31 -11.54 8.69
C THR A 132 -3.84 -11.17 10.08
N ASN A 133 -3.49 -9.98 10.58
CA ASN A 133 -3.99 -9.39 11.82
C ASN A 133 -3.66 -7.89 11.85
N LYS A 134 -4.12 -7.17 12.89
CA LYS A 134 -3.92 -5.71 13.01
C LYS A 134 -2.45 -5.25 13.01
N ASN A 135 -1.48 -6.12 13.33
CA ASN A 135 -0.06 -5.77 13.36
C ASN A 135 0.65 -6.05 12.02
N ASP A 136 -0.07 -6.58 11.03
CA ASP A 136 0.44 -6.87 9.70
C ASP A 136 0.49 -5.58 8.87
N ALA A 137 1.70 -5.09 8.59
CA ALA A 137 1.95 -3.84 7.87
C ALA A 137 2.00 -4.02 6.34
N VAL A 138 1.33 -5.04 5.82
CA VAL A 138 1.28 -5.28 4.38
C VAL A 138 0.66 -4.10 3.64
N TRP A 139 1.26 -3.72 2.52
CA TRP A 139 0.71 -2.71 1.63
C TRP A 139 -0.52 -3.24 0.89
N HIS A 140 -1.58 -2.42 0.84
CA HIS A 140 -2.82 -2.77 0.16
C HIS A 140 -3.55 -1.50 -0.29
N ASN A 141 -4.54 -1.67 -1.15
CA ASN A 141 -5.32 -0.56 -1.70
C ASN A 141 -6.65 -0.40 -0.97
N HIS A 142 -7.16 0.81 -0.93
CA HIS A 142 -8.50 1.12 -0.47
C HIS A 142 -9.14 2.18 -1.33
N TYR A 143 -10.48 2.11 -1.48
CA TYR A 143 -11.24 3.28 -1.90
C TYR A 143 -11.85 3.88 -0.65
N VAL A 144 -11.70 5.18 -0.49
CA VAL A 144 -12.12 5.89 0.72
C VAL A 144 -12.98 7.09 0.38
N SER A 145 -13.99 7.36 1.19
CA SER A 145 -14.62 8.68 1.25
C SER A 145 -14.13 9.39 2.51
N LEU A 146 -13.79 10.67 2.37
CA LEU A 146 -13.29 11.49 3.46
C LEU A 146 -14.29 12.60 3.78
N GLY A 147 -14.38 12.97 5.05
CA GLY A 147 -15.26 14.04 5.51
C GLY A 147 -14.78 14.65 6.82
N SER A 148 -15.58 15.52 7.42
CA SER A 148 -15.24 16.12 8.71
C SER A 148 -15.54 15.18 9.89
N ASP A 149 -14.68 15.17 10.89
CA ASP A 149 -14.95 14.56 12.18
C ASP A 149 -14.34 15.40 13.31
N SER A 150 -15.10 15.61 14.39
CA SER A 150 -14.63 16.36 15.56
C SER A 150 -13.35 15.79 16.18
N ALA A 151 -13.12 14.48 16.05
CA ALA A 151 -11.91 13.82 16.53
C ALA A 151 -10.66 14.18 15.70
N CYS A 152 -10.84 14.67 14.46
CA CYS A 152 -9.76 15.00 13.54
C CYS A 152 -9.48 16.49 13.41
N SER A 153 -10.09 17.33 14.27
CA SER A 153 -9.96 18.78 14.19
C SER A 153 -10.28 19.29 12.77
N ASN A 154 -9.32 19.89 12.07
CA ASN A 154 -9.47 20.39 10.69
C ASN A 154 -9.01 19.38 9.63
N ASN A 155 -8.48 18.23 10.02
CA ASN A 155 -8.02 17.21 9.09
C ASN A 155 -9.20 16.35 8.59
N PRO A 156 -9.17 15.90 7.32
CA PRO A 156 -10.14 14.94 6.83
C PRO A 156 -10.11 13.64 7.63
N ALA A 157 -11.30 13.06 7.84
CA ALA A 157 -11.48 11.79 8.51
C ALA A 157 -12.02 10.75 7.53
N VAL A 158 -11.57 9.49 7.66
CA VAL A 158 -12.12 8.36 6.90
C VAL A 158 -13.57 8.13 7.32
N LYS A 159 -14.50 8.26 6.37
CA LYS A 159 -15.93 8.02 6.58
C LYS A 159 -16.37 6.65 6.11
N GLN A 160 -15.87 6.24 4.95
CA GLN A 160 -16.09 4.91 4.39
C GLN A 160 -14.78 4.44 3.78
N ILE A 161 -14.55 3.14 3.83
CA ILE A 161 -13.33 2.50 3.35
C ILE A 161 -13.66 1.08 2.91
N THR A 162 -13.17 0.66 1.75
CA THR A 162 -13.37 -0.72 1.28
C THR A 162 -12.58 -1.70 2.15
N TYR A 163 -13.09 -2.89 2.47
CA TYR A 163 -12.33 -3.91 3.20
C TYR A 163 -11.47 -4.75 2.25
N GLU A 164 -11.94 -4.94 1.02
CA GLU A 164 -11.17 -5.56 -0.03
C GLU A 164 -10.14 -4.57 -0.59
N SER A 165 -9.09 -5.13 -1.21
CA SER A 165 -7.99 -4.37 -1.82
C SER A 165 -8.14 -4.31 -3.35
N PRO A 166 -8.83 -3.31 -3.91
CA PRO A 166 -9.02 -3.20 -5.36
C PRO A 166 -7.71 -2.95 -6.11
N GLY A 167 -7.48 -3.69 -7.19
CA GLY A 167 -6.25 -3.59 -8.00
C GLY A 167 -5.02 -4.17 -7.28
N GLY A 168 -3.83 -3.79 -7.76
CA GLY A 168 -2.55 -4.21 -7.20
C GLY A 168 -1.74 -3.03 -6.66
N VAL A 169 -0.91 -3.29 -5.67
CA VAL A 169 0.15 -2.40 -5.20
C VAL A 169 1.44 -3.19 -5.03
N ILE A 170 2.54 -2.64 -5.52
CA ILE A 170 3.89 -3.19 -5.33
C ILE A 170 4.77 -2.05 -4.86
N ILE A 171 5.51 -2.28 -3.77
CA ILE A 171 6.55 -1.39 -3.29
C ILE A 171 7.91 -2.03 -3.57
N ASN A 172 8.81 -1.27 -4.17
CA ASN A 172 10.19 -1.68 -4.39
C ASN A 172 11.12 -0.49 -4.13
N ASP A 173 11.83 -0.56 -3.01
CA ASP A 173 12.71 0.51 -2.53
C ASP A 173 11.98 1.87 -2.46
N LYS A 174 12.31 2.81 -3.36
CA LYS A 174 11.68 4.14 -3.43
C LYS A 174 10.43 4.21 -4.32
N THR A 175 10.04 3.11 -4.94
CA THR A 175 9.01 3.10 -5.99
C THR A 175 7.75 2.38 -5.52
N SER A 176 6.59 3.02 -5.73
CA SER A 176 5.28 2.41 -5.56
C SER A 176 4.58 2.29 -6.91
N VAL A 177 4.11 1.09 -7.25
CA VAL A 177 3.36 0.81 -8.47
C VAL A 177 1.95 0.41 -8.10
N LEU A 178 0.98 1.22 -8.52
CA LEU A 178 -0.45 0.99 -8.35
C LEU A 178 -1.02 0.54 -9.70
N SER A 179 -1.55 -0.67 -9.77
CA SER A 179 -1.97 -1.27 -11.04
C SER A 179 -3.46 -1.65 -11.03
N ASN A 180 -4.08 -1.58 -12.21
CA ASN A 180 -5.45 -2.00 -12.45
C ASN A 180 -6.49 -1.48 -11.43
N LEU A 181 -6.39 -0.21 -10.99
CA LEU A 181 -7.34 0.38 -10.06
C LEU A 181 -8.66 0.69 -10.82
N PRO A 182 -9.78 -0.02 -10.57
CA PRO A 182 -11.01 0.21 -11.32
C PRO A 182 -11.62 1.62 -11.12
N ALA A 183 -12.39 2.11 -12.08
CA ALA A 183 -13.10 3.38 -11.98
C ALA A 183 -14.08 3.38 -10.78
N THR A 184 -14.72 2.22 -10.56
CA THR A 184 -15.68 1.96 -9.50
C THR A 184 -15.36 0.62 -8.85
N PHE A 185 -15.54 0.53 -7.54
CA PHE A 185 -15.43 -0.73 -6.82
C PHE A 185 -16.62 -0.92 -5.87
N THR A 186 -17.13 -2.14 -5.81
CA THR A 186 -18.16 -2.57 -4.87
C THR A 186 -17.61 -3.68 -4.00
N GLY A 187 -17.70 -3.50 -2.69
CA GLY A 187 -17.22 -4.46 -1.70
C GLY A 187 -17.90 -4.24 -0.35
N THR A 188 -17.14 -4.48 0.70
CA THR A 188 -17.59 -4.35 2.08
C THR A 188 -16.96 -3.09 2.70
N ASP A 189 -17.71 -2.35 3.50
CA ASP A 189 -17.16 -1.26 4.30
C ASP A 189 -16.36 -1.81 5.49
N ALA A 190 -15.09 -1.44 5.63
CA ALA A 190 -14.24 -1.98 6.69
C ALA A 190 -14.68 -1.53 8.10
N LEU A 191 -15.36 -0.38 8.23
CA LEU A 191 -15.81 0.18 9.50
C LEU A 191 -17.19 -0.35 9.90
N THR A 192 -18.14 -0.40 8.96
CA THR A 192 -19.55 -0.74 9.25
C THR A 192 -19.94 -2.15 8.87
N LYS A 193 -19.11 -2.83 8.06
CA LYS A 193 -19.37 -4.15 7.46
C LYS A 193 -20.56 -4.19 6.49
N ALA A 194 -21.14 -3.04 6.16
CA ALA A 194 -22.19 -2.93 5.15
C ALA A 194 -21.61 -3.02 3.74
N LYS A 195 -22.48 -3.25 2.74
CA LYS A 195 -22.08 -3.16 1.32
C LYS A 195 -21.72 -1.70 0.99
N LEU A 196 -20.58 -1.50 0.34
CA LEU A 196 -20.05 -0.20 -0.06
C LEU A 196 -19.76 -0.18 -1.56
N THR A 197 -20.19 0.87 -2.24
CA THR A 197 -19.77 1.17 -3.62
C THR A 197 -19.17 2.56 -3.65
N LEU A 198 -17.92 2.66 -4.11
CA LEU A 198 -17.24 3.94 -4.33
C LEU A 198 -16.81 4.05 -5.80
N SER A 199 -17.07 5.22 -6.38
CA SER A 199 -16.82 5.51 -7.79
C SER A 199 -15.94 6.74 -7.97
N PRO A 200 -14.64 6.69 -7.62
CA PRO A 200 -13.72 7.80 -7.90
C PRO A 200 -13.63 8.14 -9.39
N GLY A 201 -13.94 7.20 -10.29
CA GLY A 201 -13.70 7.36 -11.72
C GLY A 201 -12.21 7.28 -12.06
N THR A 202 -11.86 7.73 -13.26
CA THR A 202 -10.49 7.66 -13.79
C THR A 202 -9.85 9.03 -14.05
N ASP A 203 -10.60 10.13 -13.88
CA ASP A 203 -10.10 11.48 -14.12
C ASP A 203 -9.23 11.99 -12.96
N ALA A 204 -8.00 11.48 -12.88
CA ALA A 204 -7.01 11.88 -11.89
C ALA A 204 -6.72 13.39 -11.97
N LYS A 205 -6.69 14.05 -10.81
CA LYS A 205 -6.40 15.48 -10.67
C LYS A 205 -5.18 15.74 -9.83
N ARG A 206 -4.97 14.98 -8.76
CA ARG A 206 -3.83 15.12 -7.85
C ARG A 206 -3.35 13.74 -7.41
N VAL A 207 -2.05 13.62 -7.19
CA VAL A 207 -1.42 12.52 -6.49
C VAL A 207 -0.79 13.09 -5.23
N VAL A 208 -1.07 12.44 -4.11
CA VAL A 208 -0.64 12.91 -2.79
C VAL A 208 0.01 11.79 -2.00
N SER A 209 0.88 12.16 -1.07
CA SER A 209 1.21 11.35 0.10
C SER A 209 0.49 11.89 1.32
N PHE A 210 0.32 11.06 2.35
CA PHE A 210 -0.31 11.47 3.60
C PHE A 210 0.11 10.56 4.75
N ALA A 211 -0.08 11.04 5.98
CA ALA A 211 -0.04 10.24 7.20
C ALA A 211 -1.45 9.85 7.63
N LEU A 212 -1.55 8.72 8.34
CA LEU A 212 -2.78 8.25 8.97
C LEU A 212 -2.61 8.27 10.49
N GLU A 213 -3.60 8.85 11.17
CA GLU A 213 -3.61 8.93 12.62
C GLU A 213 -4.90 8.30 13.17
N PRO A 214 -4.85 7.02 13.60
CA PRO A 214 -5.96 6.40 14.28
C PRO A 214 -6.19 7.04 15.66
N VAL A 215 -7.39 7.56 15.88
CA VAL A 215 -7.83 8.15 17.15
C VAL A 215 -8.68 7.11 17.88
N PHE A 216 -8.27 6.73 19.08
CA PHE A 216 -9.00 5.80 19.93
C PHE A 216 -9.77 6.55 21.04
N ASP A 217 -10.73 5.87 21.66
CA ASP A 217 -11.37 6.37 22.88
C ASP A 217 -10.40 6.45 24.07
N ILE A 218 -10.86 6.99 25.20
CA ILE A 218 -10.03 7.20 26.40
C ILE A 218 -9.46 5.87 26.93
N SER A 219 -10.16 4.76 26.73
CA SER A 219 -9.67 3.44 27.11
C SER A 219 -8.60 2.87 26.16
N GLY A 220 -8.45 3.47 24.97
CA GLY A 220 -7.57 2.99 23.92
C GLY A 220 -8.05 1.72 23.22
N THR A 221 -9.30 1.30 23.46
CA THR A 221 -9.81 0.00 22.96
C THR A 221 -10.69 0.11 21.73
N LYS A 222 -11.39 1.25 21.57
CA LYS A 222 -12.30 1.47 20.44
C LYS A 222 -11.76 2.56 19.53
N LEU A 223 -11.62 2.23 18.25
CA LEU A 223 -11.31 3.22 17.20
C LEU A 223 -12.48 4.20 17.07
N LYS A 224 -12.20 5.50 17.18
CA LYS A 224 -13.17 6.59 17.01
C LYS A 224 -13.13 7.17 15.61
N ALA A 225 -11.94 7.44 15.10
CA ALA A 225 -11.73 8.02 13.78
C ALA A 225 -10.34 7.62 13.25
N VAL A 226 -10.15 7.74 11.94
CA VAL A 226 -8.82 7.74 11.32
C VAL A 226 -8.67 9.06 10.61
N CYS A 227 -7.73 9.88 11.07
CA CYS A 227 -7.48 11.20 10.52
C CYS A 227 -6.41 11.11 9.43
N VAL A 228 -6.64 11.81 8.32
CA VAL A 228 -5.69 11.95 7.22
C VAL A 228 -4.95 13.26 7.42
N THR A 229 -3.66 13.19 7.72
CA THR A 229 -2.85 14.36 8.09
C THR A 229 -1.65 14.49 7.16
N ASP A 230 -0.94 15.61 7.24
CA ASP A 230 0.33 15.82 6.53
C ASP A 230 0.26 15.49 5.03
N ILE A 231 -0.75 16.06 4.34
CA ILE A 231 -1.02 15.78 2.93
C ILE A 231 -0.08 16.61 2.07
N HIS A 232 0.74 15.95 1.24
CA HIS A 232 1.67 16.58 0.31
C HIS A 232 1.36 16.21 -1.13
N ASP A 233 1.33 17.19 -2.02
CA ASP A 233 1.18 16.95 -3.46
C ASP A 233 2.49 16.48 -4.10
N ALA A 234 2.37 15.52 -5.01
CA ALA A 234 3.45 15.14 -5.91
C ALA A 234 3.51 16.05 -7.13
N VAL A 235 4.71 16.22 -7.69
CA VAL A 235 4.83 16.65 -9.09
C VAL A 235 4.34 15.50 -9.96
N GLN A 236 3.27 15.72 -10.73
CA GLN A 236 2.60 14.65 -11.49
C GLN A 236 2.57 14.88 -13.00
N LYS A 237 2.61 13.78 -13.75
CA LYS A 237 2.34 13.72 -15.19
C LYS A 237 1.20 12.73 -15.46
N ILE A 238 0.12 13.21 -16.06
CA ILE A 238 -1.03 12.37 -16.45
C ILE A 238 -0.90 12.04 -17.94
N ILE A 239 -1.10 10.77 -18.28
CA ILE A 239 -0.97 10.25 -19.63
C ILE A 239 -2.26 9.54 -20.02
N ASN A 240 -2.76 9.86 -21.21
CA ASN A 240 -3.88 9.19 -21.86
C ASN A 240 -3.27 8.32 -22.97
N PRO A 241 -3.09 7.00 -22.74
CA PRO A 241 -2.62 6.08 -23.78
C PRO A 241 -3.60 5.98 -24.95
#